data_AF-A0A200PSI4-F1
#
_entry.id   AF-A0A200PSI4-F1
#
_cell.length_a   1.000
_cell.length_b   1.000
_cell.length_c   1.000
_cell.angle_alpha   90.00
_cell.angle_beta   90.00
_cell.angle_gamma   90.00
#
_symmetry.space_group_name_H-M   'P 1'
#
loop_
_entity.id
_entity.type
_entity.pdbx_description
1 polymer ?
#
loop_
_entity_poly.entity_id
_entity_poly.type
_entity_poly.pdbx_seq_one_letter_code
_entity_poly.pdbx_strand_id
1 'polypeptide(L)'
;MDLENGSSSTCNSKSKSSHESKVFEFWKTAKDGIAINLCEKNGLLSPPCFTFLHTDLKLKILEFLPGVDVARIGCVSSEFKYLSSNNDLWRKKRPGEV
;
A
#
# COMPACT_ATOMS: atom_id res chain seq x y z
N MET A 1 4.80 -50.51 -8.94
CA MET A 1 5.38 -50.75 -7.61
C MET A 1 6.88 -50.56 -7.76
N ASP A 2 7.51 -49.42 -7.54
CA ASP A 2 7.09 -48.10 -7.05
C ASP A 2 7.99 -47.04 -7.72
N LEU A 3 7.43 -45.84 -7.87
CA LEU A 3 8.05 -44.67 -8.49
C LEU A 3 8.50 -43.75 -7.34
N GLU A 4 9.80 -43.62 -7.09
CA GLU A 4 10.34 -42.52 -6.29
C GLU A 4 11.33 -41.72 -7.15
N ASN A 5 10.88 -40.56 -7.59
CA ASN A 5 11.75 -39.51 -8.12
C ASN A 5 11.61 -38.33 -7.16
N GLY A 6 12.69 -38.03 -6.45
CA GLY A 6 12.74 -36.98 -5.43
C GLY A 6 12.59 -35.60 -6.07
N SER A 7 11.41 -35.00 -5.92
CA SER A 7 11.19 -33.59 -6.22
C SER A 7 11.44 -32.75 -4.98
N SER A 8 12.63 -32.16 -4.95
CA SER A 8 12.93 -30.95 -4.17
C SER A 8 12.10 -29.78 -4.71
N SER A 9 11.21 -29.23 -3.89
CA SER A 9 10.89 -27.80 -3.76
C SER A 9 9.55 -27.63 -3.04
N THR A 10 9.59 -27.43 -1.73
CA THR A 10 8.44 -26.98 -0.96
C THR A 10 8.13 -25.52 -1.34
N CYS A 11 7.05 -25.33 -2.11
CA CYS A 11 6.55 -24.02 -2.49
C CYS A 11 5.81 -23.34 -1.31
N ASN A 12 6.57 -22.65 -0.46
CA ASN A 12 6.02 -21.83 0.62
C ASN A 12 5.61 -20.43 0.08
N SER A 13 4.55 -20.38 -0.72
CA SER A 13 4.11 -19.14 -1.41
C SER A 13 2.82 -18.52 -0.85
N LYS A 14 2.28 -19.01 0.27
CA LYS A 14 0.98 -18.53 0.82
C LYS A 14 1.08 -17.70 2.11
N SER A 15 2.26 -17.59 2.74
CA SER A 15 2.42 -17.02 4.09
C SER A 15 2.98 -15.59 4.15
N LYS A 16 3.48 -15.03 3.04
CA LYS A 16 4.05 -13.66 3.03
C LYS A 16 2.99 -12.55 3.06
N SER A 17 1.84 -12.76 2.41
CA SER A 17 0.82 -11.71 2.23
C SER A 17 0.13 -11.29 3.53
N SER A 18 -0.03 -12.21 4.49
CA SER A 18 -0.71 -11.92 5.77
C SER A 18 0.18 -11.18 6.76
N HIS A 19 1.50 -11.40 6.70
CA HIS A 19 2.45 -10.71 7.58
C HIS A 19 2.72 -9.27 7.11
N GLU A 20 2.95 -9.08 5.81
CA GLU A 20 3.17 -7.76 5.22
C GLU A 20 1.96 -6.82 5.43
N SER A 21 0.75 -7.35 5.27
CA SER A 21 -0.48 -6.57 5.52
C SER A 21 -0.61 -6.16 6.99
N LYS A 22 -0.30 -7.04 7.95
CA LYS A 22 -0.31 -6.69 9.38
C LYS A 22 0.73 -5.64 9.75
N VAL A 23 1.95 -5.77 9.21
CA VAL A 23 3.02 -4.77 9.40
C VAL A 23 2.60 -3.43 8.81
N PHE A 24 1.95 -3.44 7.65
CA PHE A 24 1.42 -2.23 7.02
C PHE A 24 0.33 -1.57 7.86
N GLU A 25 -0.67 -2.31 8.36
CA GLU A 25 -1.74 -1.73 9.19
C GLU A 25 -1.21 -1.15 10.51
N PHE A 26 -0.23 -1.82 11.12
CA PHE A 26 0.46 -1.28 12.30
C PHE A 26 1.21 0.02 11.96
N TRP A 27 1.99 0.00 10.88
CA TRP A 27 2.72 1.18 10.40
C TRP A 27 1.78 2.34 10.04
N LYS A 28 0.67 2.05 9.34
CA LYS A 28 -0.39 3.01 9.02
C LYS A 28 -0.94 3.64 10.28
N THR A 29 -1.33 2.84 11.28
CA THR A 29 -1.90 3.35 12.54
C THR A 29 -0.90 4.21 13.29
N ALA A 30 0.36 3.75 13.41
CA ALA A 30 1.41 4.51 14.08
C ALA A 30 1.69 5.84 13.35
N LYS A 31 1.83 5.80 12.02
CA LYS A 31 2.16 6.95 11.20
C LYS A 31 1.03 7.98 11.17
N ASP A 32 -0.20 7.54 10.95
CA ASP A 32 -1.37 8.42 10.92
C ASP A 32 -1.60 9.05 12.31
N GLY A 33 -1.32 8.33 13.41
CA GLY A 33 -1.38 8.87 14.78
C GLY A 33 -0.23 9.81 15.17
N ILE A 34 1.00 9.54 14.70
CA ILE A 34 2.20 10.35 15.01
C ILE A 34 2.23 11.64 14.19
N ALA A 35 1.84 11.59 12.92
CA ALA A 35 1.88 12.72 12.00
C ALA A 35 1.10 13.94 12.52
N ILE A 36 -0.06 13.70 13.14
CA ILE A 36 -0.91 14.75 13.74
C ILE A 36 -0.36 15.17 15.10
N ASN A 37 -0.12 14.21 16.00
CA ASN A 37 0.18 14.50 17.39
C ASN A 37 1.55 15.17 17.58
N LEU A 38 2.58 14.75 16.86
CA LEU A 38 3.92 15.32 17.02
C LEU A 38 3.98 16.78 16.53
N CYS A 39 3.29 17.10 15.44
CA CYS A 39 3.27 18.47 14.93
C CYS A 39 2.48 19.38 15.86
N GLU A 40 1.26 18.98 16.25
CA GLU A 40 0.38 19.76 17.14
C GLU A 40 1.01 19.98 18.53
N LYS A 41 1.56 18.92 19.13
CA LYS A 41 2.12 18.98 20.49
C LYS A 41 3.39 19.82 20.60
N ASN A 42 4.16 19.93 19.52
CA ASN A 42 5.40 20.71 19.49
C ASN A 42 5.23 22.08 18.84
N GLY A 43 4.00 22.49 18.48
CA GLY A 43 3.75 23.75 17.77
C GLY A 43 4.43 23.82 16.40
N LEU A 44 4.77 22.67 15.81
CA LEU A 44 5.41 22.60 14.51
C LEU A 44 4.32 22.58 13.44
N LEU A 45 4.49 23.41 12.42
CA LEU A 45 3.67 23.29 11.21
C LEU A 45 4.01 21.95 10.55
N SER A 46 3.00 21.10 10.39
CA SER A 46 3.16 19.85 9.65
C SER A 46 3.65 20.20 8.24
N PRO A 47 4.81 19.67 7.79
CA PRO A 47 5.27 19.97 6.45
C PRO A 47 4.19 19.52 5.46
N PRO A 48 3.81 20.36 4.47
CA PRO A 48 2.76 20.02 3.52
C PRO A 48 3.28 18.95 2.57
N CYS A 49 3.25 17.69 3.01
CA CYS A 49 3.80 16.57 2.26
C CYS A 49 2.79 15.44 2.16
N PHE A 50 2.65 14.92 0.94
CA PHE A 50 1.70 13.86 0.60
C PHE A 50 1.90 12.61 1.46
N THR A 51 3.13 12.37 1.92
CA THR A 51 3.49 11.25 2.81
C THR A 51 2.90 11.38 4.21
N PHE A 52 2.57 12.58 4.70
CA PHE A 52 1.97 12.79 6.03
C PHE A 52 0.45 12.73 6.04
N LEU A 53 -0.19 12.62 4.88
CA LEU A 53 -1.64 12.44 4.82
C LEU A 53 -2.04 11.07 5.37
N HIS A 54 -3.22 11.00 5.97
CA HIS A 54 -3.83 9.73 6.35
C HIS A 54 -3.94 8.82 5.12
N THR A 55 -3.77 7.53 5.34
CA THR A 55 -3.77 6.56 4.24
C THR A 55 -5.05 6.62 3.40
N ASP A 56 -6.20 6.82 4.04
CA ASP A 56 -7.49 6.88 3.37
C ASP A 56 -7.60 8.13 2.46
N LEU A 57 -6.99 9.24 2.90
CA LEU A 57 -6.92 10.47 2.10
C LEU A 57 -5.96 10.30 0.91
N LYS A 58 -4.82 9.63 1.09
CA LYS A 58 -3.91 9.27 0.00
C LYS A 58 -4.61 8.43 -1.06
N LEU A 59 -5.33 7.38 -0.64
CA LEU A 59 -6.08 6.53 -1.55
C LEU A 59 -7.13 7.32 -2.33
N LYS A 60 -7.88 8.19 -1.65
CA LYS A 60 -8.87 9.05 -2.31
C LYS A 60 -8.23 9.98 -3.35
N ILE A 61 -7.05 10.52 -3.09
CA ILE A 61 -6.30 11.32 -4.07
C ILE A 61 -5.90 10.45 -5.28
N LEU A 62 -5.38 9.24 -5.04
CA LEU A 62 -5.03 8.31 -6.13
C LEU A 62 -6.25 7.92 -6.98
N GLU A 63 -7.45 7.88 -6.41
CA GLU A 63 -8.70 7.64 -7.15
C GLU A 63 -9.04 8.74 -8.16
N PHE A 64 -8.50 9.96 -8.03
CA PHE A 64 -8.69 11.04 -9.00
C PHE A 64 -7.63 11.06 -10.12
N LEU A 65 -6.52 10.35 -9.96
CA LEU A 65 -5.41 10.38 -10.94
C LEU A 65 -5.63 9.44 -12.14
N PRO A 66 -5.09 9.71 -13.33
CA PRO A 66 -5.04 8.73 -14.41
C PRO A 66 -4.34 7.43 -13.97
N GLY A 67 -4.73 6.28 -14.52
CA GLY A 67 -4.10 5.00 -14.17
C GLY A 67 -2.58 4.97 -14.40
N VAL A 68 -2.10 5.68 -15.43
CA VAL A 68 -0.66 5.88 -15.70
C VAL A 68 0.05 6.56 -14.53
N ASP A 69 -0.56 7.59 -13.95
CA ASP A 69 0.06 8.32 -12.84
C ASP A 69 0.02 7.53 -11.53
N VAL A 70 -1.02 6.72 -11.33
CA VAL A 70 -1.06 5.75 -10.23
C VAL A 70 0.11 4.76 -10.34
N ALA A 71 0.37 4.21 -11.52
CA ALA A 71 1.48 3.29 -11.74
C ALA A 71 2.83 3.96 -11.43
N ARG A 72 3.02 5.21 -11.87
CA ARG A 72 4.22 5.99 -11.59
C ARG A 72 4.42 6.24 -10.09
N ILE A 73 3.35 6.57 -9.37
CA ILE A 73 3.40 6.76 -7.91
C ILE A 73 3.81 5.47 -7.20
N GLY A 74 3.33 4.32 -7.67
CA GLY A 74 3.73 3.00 -7.16
C GLY A 74 5.24 2.74 -7.21
N CYS A 75 5.99 3.43 -8.07
CA CYS A 75 7.44 3.30 -8.18
C CYS A 75 8.23 4.21 -7.21
N VAL A 76 7.57 5.11 -6.47
CA VAL A 76 8.25 6.12 -5.63
C VAL A 76 8.75 5.54 -4.30
N SER A 77 7.96 4.67 -3.65
CA SER A 77 8.32 4.07 -2.36
C SER A 77 7.54 2.79 -2.11
N SER A 78 7.97 1.99 -1.13
CA SER A 78 7.27 0.77 -0.69
C SER A 78 5.85 1.05 -0.21
N GLU A 79 5.63 2.18 0.44
CA GLU A 79 4.29 2.64 0.86
C GLU A 79 3.40 2.88 -0.35
N PHE A 80 3.87 3.67 -1.32
CA PHE A 80 3.07 3.94 -2.52
C PHE A 80 2.89 2.72 -3.40
N LYS A 81 3.88 1.83 -3.47
CA LYS A 81 3.76 0.52 -4.12
C LYS A 81 2.60 -0.28 -3.50
N TYR A 82 2.52 -0.34 -2.18
CA TYR A 82 1.43 -1.02 -1.48
C TYR A 82 0.07 -0.36 -1.79
N LEU A 83 -0.03 0.97 -1.69
CA LEU A 83 -1.27 1.70 -2.00
C LEU A 83 -1.71 1.52 -3.46
N SER A 84 -0.77 1.56 -4.39
CA SER A 84 -1.03 1.34 -5.83
C SER A 84 -1.38 -0.11 -6.15
N SER A 85 -1.09 -1.07 -5.26
CA SER A 85 -1.46 -2.48 -5.46
C SER A 85 -2.91 -2.78 -5.04
N ASN A 86 -3.68 -1.75 -4.64
CA ASN A 86 -5.07 -1.90 -4.27
C ASN A 86 -5.96 -2.16 -5.50
N ASN A 87 -6.57 -3.35 -5.56
CA ASN A 87 -7.45 -3.77 -6.65
C ASN A 87 -8.71 -2.90 -6.79
N ASP A 88 -9.24 -2.36 -5.70
CA ASP A 88 -10.40 -1.46 -5.72
C ASP A 88 -10.08 -0.16 -6.46
N LEU A 89 -8.83 0.30 -6.34
CA LEU A 89 -8.34 1.48 -7.05
C LEU A 89 -8.31 1.23 -8.56
N TRP A 90 -7.75 0.10 -9.00
CA TRP A 90 -7.68 -0.26 -10.43
C TRP A 90 -9.04 -0.58 -11.05
N ARG A 91 -9.98 -1.11 -10.27
CA ARG A 91 -11.37 -1.32 -10.73
C ARG A 91 -12.02 -0.01 -11.17
N LYS A 92 -11.72 1.11 -10.50
CA LYS A 92 -12.22 2.44 -10.85
C LYS A 92 -11.51 3.08 -12.06
N LYS A 93 -10.32 2.58 -12.44
CA LYS A 93 -9.54 3.12 -13.57
C LYS A 93 -9.83 2.45 -14.90
N ARG A 94 -10.45 1.27 -14.90
CA ARG A 94 -10.83 0.62 -16.15
C ARG A 94 -11.84 1.54 -16.87
N PRO A 95 -11.60 1.90 -18.15
CA PRO A 95 -12.62 2.54 -18.96
C PRO A 95 -13.84 1.61 -18.94
N GLY A 96 -15.01 2.16 -18.57
CA GLY A 96 -16.18 1.39 -18.20
C GLY A 96 -16.65 0.44 -19.30
N GLU A 97 -17.05 -0.76 -18.86
CA GLU A 97 -18.24 -1.41 -19.39
C GLU A 97 -19.42 -0.54 -18.93
N VAL A 98 -20.04 0.14 -19.90
CA VAL A 98 -21.27 0.92 -19.76
C VAL A 98 -22.48 0.01 -19.75
#